data_AF-A0A845XE11-F1
#
_entry.id   AF-A0A845XE11-F1
#
_cell.length_a   1.000
_cell.length_b   1.000
_cell.length_c   1.000
_cell.angle_alpha   90.00
_cell.angle_beta   90.00
_cell.angle_gamma   90.00
#
_symmetry.space_group_name_H-M   'P 1'
#
loop_
_entity.id
_entity.type
_entity.pdbx_description
1 polymer ?
#
loop_
_entity_poly.entity_id
_entity_poly.type
_entity_poly.pdbx_seq_one_letter_code
_entity_poly.pdbx_strand_id
1 'polypeptide(L)' 'MHRRFEFMNVRYQLMGRGITGEISTLYVNGQDVSNFETIDQFYNTMGQQGWEIRPLGMEQEGIYTYFVVMQRELV' A
#
# COMPACT_ATOMS: atom_id res chain seq x y z
N MET A 1 16.30 -4.37 24.45
CA MET A 1 15.26 -3.52 23.83
C MET A 1 14.52 -4.36 22.81
N HIS A 2 13.21 -4.53 22.96
CA HIS A 2 12.40 -5.19 21.93
C HIS A 2 12.01 -4.15 20.89
N ARG A 3 12.36 -4.40 19.62
CA ARG A 3 11.89 -3.56 18.52
C ARG A 3 10.38 -3.71 18.41
N ARG A 4 9.67 -2.59 18.34
CA ARG A 4 8.21 -2.55 18.17
C ARG A 4 7.91 -2.11 16.74
N PHE A 5 6.94 -2.75 16.12
CA PHE A 5 6.53 -2.43 14.76
C PHE A 5 5.04 -2.16 14.72
N GLU A 6 4.64 -1.26 13.84
CA GLU A 6 3.27 -1.13 13.38
C GLU A 6 3.14 -1.71 11.98
N PHE A 7 1.92 -2.14 11.65
CA PHE A 7 1.58 -2.74 10.36
C PHE A 7 0.33 -2.10 9.81
N MET A 8 0.26 -2.01 8.48
CA MET A 8 -0.99 -1.73 7.78
C MET A 8 -1.18 -2.70 6.61
N ASN A 9 -2.43 -3.06 6.37
CA ASN A 9 -2.84 -3.81 5.20
C ASN A 9 -3.36 -2.83 4.16
N VAL A 10 -2.76 -2.84 2.98
CA VAL A 10 -3.13 -2.01 1.85
C VAL A 10 -3.72 -2.92 0.78
N ARG A 11 -4.90 -2.58 0.28
CA ARG A 11 -5.47 -3.21 -0.90
C ARG A 11 -5.73 -2.13 -1.93
N TYR A 12 -5.24 -2.30 -3.14
CA TYR A 12 -5.54 -1.37 -4.22
C TYR A 12 -5.83 -2.11 -5.51
N GLN A 13 -6.63 -1.46 -6.36
CA GLN A 13 -6.88 -1.89 -7.72
C GLN A 13 -6.39 -0.80 -8.66
N LEU A 14 -5.63 -1.16 -9.68
CA LEU A 14 -5.19 -0.20 -10.69
C LEU A 14 -6.22 -0.07 -11.83
N MET A 15 -6.26 1.12 -12.41
CA MET A 15 -7.06 1.41 -13.61
C MET A 15 -6.49 0.70 -14.83
N GLY A 16 -7.38 0.25 -15.72
CA GLY A 16 -7.03 -0.30 -17.02
C GLY A 16 -6.05 -1.47 -16.91
N ARG A 17 -4.85 -1.32 -17.50
CA ARG A 17 -3.79 -2.33 -17.48
C ARG A 17 -2.70 -2.10 -16.41
N GLY A 18 -2.91 -1.17 -15.49
CA GLY A 18 -1.92 -0.80 -14.46
C GLY A 18 -0.65 -0.12 -14.99
N ILE A 19 -0.59 0.24 -16.28
CA ILE A 19 0.61 0.82 -16.92
C ILE A 19 0.96 2.18 -16.31
N THR A 20 -0.05 2.99 -15.99
CA THR A 20 0.09 4.34 -15.44
C THR A 20 0.15 4.37 -13.92
N GLY A 21 -0.07 3.23 -13.24
CA GLY A 21 -0.16 3.16 -11.79
C GLY A 21 -1.37 3.91 -11.19
N GLU A 22 -2.30 4.38 -12.02
CA GLU A 22 -3.53 5.05 -11.58
C GLU A 22 -4.40 4.12 -10.75
N ILE A 23 -4.91 4.62 -9.64
CA ILE A 23 -5.71 3.85 -8.68
C ILE A 23 -7.19 3.94 -9.06
N SER A 24 -7.84 2.78 -9.16
CA SER A 24 -9.30 2.68 -9.23
C SER A 24 -9.92 2.69 -7.83
N THR A 25 -9.35 1.93 -6.90
CA THR A 25 -9.78 1.87 -5.50
C THR A 25 -8.56 1.65 -4.61
N LEU A 26 -8.51 2.27 -3.44
CA LEU A 26 -7.46 2.08 -2.45
C LEU A 26 -8.10 1.94 -1.07
N TYR A 27 -7.73 0.87 -0.37
CA TYR A 27 -8.15 0.59 0.99
C TYR A 27 -6.93 0.45 1.89
N VAL A 28 -6.94 1.12 3.04
CA VAL A 28 -5.92 0.98 4.09
C VAL A 28 -6.61 0.49 5.35
N ASN A 29 -6.19 -0.68 5.86
CA ASN A 29 -6.81 -1.40 6.97
C ASN A 29 -8.33 -1.57 6.79
N GLY A 30 -8.78 -1.77 5.55
CA GLY A 30 -10.19 -1.94 5.19
C GLY A 30 -10.99 -0.64 5.05
N GLN A 31 -10.39 0.53 5.26
CA GLN A 31 -11.03 1.83 5.03
C GLN A 31 -10.67 2.38 3.66
N ASP A 32 -11.65 2.91 2.93
CA ASP A 32 -11.44 3.56 1.63
C ASP A 32 -10.64 4.86 1.80
N VAL A 33 -9.64 5.05 0.95
CA VAL A 33 -8.69 6.17 0.97
C VAL A 33 -8.59 6.72 -0.45
N SER A 34 -9.31 7.81 -0.72
CA SER A 34 -9.49 8.36 -2.07
C SER A 34 -8.62 9.58 -2.40
N ASN A 35 -7.62 9.90 -1.56
CA ASN A 35 -6.80 11.10 -1.69
C ASN A 35 -5.50 10.88 -2.51
N PHE A 36 -5.38 9.74 -3.20
CA PHE A 36 -4.22 9.41 -4.03
C PHE A 36 -4.68 9.03 -5.44
N GLU A 37 -4.08 9.66 -6.45
CA GLU A 37 -4.40 9.37 -7.86
C GLU A 37 -3.62 8.15 -8.36
N THR A 38 -2.38 7.97 -7.90
CA THR A 38 -1.51 6.87 -8.31
C THR A 38 -0.90 6.13 -7.13
N ILE A 39 -0.53 4.87 -7.35
CA ILE A 39 0.09 4.05 -6.32
C ILE A 39 1.49 4.56 -5.92
N ASP A 40 2.20 5.18 -6.86
CA ASP A 40 3.51 5.80 -6.59
C ASP A 40 3.37 7.00 -5.66
N GLN A 41 2.33 7.84 -5.84
CA GLN A 41 2.04 8.93 -4.91
C GLN A 41 1.78 8.38 -3.49
N PHE A 42 0.95 7.34 -3.39
CA PHE A 42 0.66 6.69 -2.12
C PHE A 42 1.92 6.15 -1.44
N TYR A 43 2.74 5.36 -2.14
CA TYR A 43 3.95 4.79 -1.57
C TYR A 43 4.98 5.83 -1.17
N ASN A 44 5.16 6.89 -1.97
CA ASN A 44 6.07 7.98 -1.62
C ASN A 44 5.61 8.70 -0.34
N THR A 45 4.32 9.00 -0.21
CA THR A 45 3.76 9.62 1.01
C THR A 45 3.90 8.71 2.22
N MET A 46 3.66 7.40 2.08
CA MET A 46 3.84 6.44 3.18
C MET A 46 5.32 6.28 3.56
N GLY A 47 6.23 6.24 2.58
CA GLY A 47 7.67 6.18 2.79
C GLY A 47 8.22 7.38 3.55
N GLN A 48 7.72 8.59 3.27
CA GLN A 48 8.05 9.81 4.04
C GLN A 48 7.61 9.73 5.51
N GLN A 49 6.62 8.89 5.83
CA GLN A 49 6.15 8.62 7.20
C GLN A 49 6.86 7.41 7.85
N GLY A 50 7.90 6.87 7.20
CA GLY A 50 8.70 5.76 7.69
C GLY A 50 8.11 4.37 7.42
N TRP A 51 7.08 4.27 6.59
CA TRP A 51 6.52 2.98 6.20
C TRP A 51 7.29 2.36 5.04
N GLU A 52 7.51 1.05 5.11
CA GLU A 52 8.14 0.26 4.06
C GLU A 52 7.28 -0.95 3.70
N ILE A 53 7.35 -1.39 2.44
CA ILE A 53 6.65 -2.60 1.98
C ILE A 53 7.32 -3.82 2.60
N ARG A 54 6.53 -4.71 3.22
CA ARG A 54 7.01 -6.00 3.70
C ARG A 54 7.12 -6.96 2.51
N PRO A 55 8.31 -7.53 2.20
CA PRO A 55 8.52 -8.33 0.99
C PRO A 55 7.64 -9.57 0.85
N LEU A 56 7.17 -10.14 1.97
CA LEU A 56 6.31 -11.33 2.01
C LEU A 56 4.81 -11.03 2.00
N GLY A 57 4.43 -9.75 1.97
CA GLY A 57 3.03 -9.32 2.07
C GLY A 57 2.41 -8.86 0.76
N MET A 58 3.08 -9.10 -0.38
CA MET A 58 2.56 -8.70 -1.70
C MET A 58 1.88 -9.88 -2.39
N GLU A 59 0.57 -9.78 -2.54
CA GLU A 59 -0.24 -10.74 -3.28
C GLU A 59 -0.98 -10.04 -4.43
N GLN A 60 -1.18 -10.75 -5.53
CA GLN A 60 -1.94 -10.27 -6.67
C GLN A 60 -3.14 -11.18 -6.90
N GLU A 61 -4.33 -10.60 -6.99
CA GLU A 61 -5.57 -11.31 -7.33
C GLU A 61 -6.14 -10.75 -8.64
N GLY A 62 -6.37 -11.64 -9.62
CA GLY A 62 -6.84 -11.24 -10.94
C GLY A 62 -5.85 -10.33 -11.66
N ILE A 63 -6.38 -9.43 -12.50
CA ILE A 63 -5.54 -8.75 -13.49
C ILE A 63 -4.80 -7.55 -12.87
N TYR A 64 -5.36 -6.83 -11.88
CA TYR A 64 -4.75 -5.61 -11.30
C TYR A 64 -5.12 -5.29 -9.84
N THR A 65 -5.52 -6.29 -9.05
CA THR A 65 -5.76 -6.09 -7.60
C THR A 65 -4.54 -6.56 -6.83
N TYR A 66 -4.07 -5.72 -5.93
CA TYR A 66 -2.87 -5.96 -5.13
C TYR A 66 -3.21 -5.85 -3.65
N PHE A 67 -2.60 -6.73 -2.86
CA PHE A 67 -2.61 -6.70 -1.42
C PHE A 67 -1.18 -6.53 -0.95
N VAL A 68 -0.92 -5.55 -0.09
CA VAL A 68 0.40 -5.18 0.38
C VAL A 68 0.37 -4.97 1.88
N VAL A 69 1.26 -5.63 2.61
CA VAL A 69 1.51 -5.30 4.02
C VAL A 69 2.66 -4.30 4.07
N MET A 70 2.44 -3.15 4.70
CA MET A 70 3.51 -2.21 5.04
C MET A 70 3.83 -2.28 6.54
N GLN A 71 5.08 -2.00 6.91
CA GLN A 71 5.54 -1.95 8.29
C GLN A 71 6.32 -0.67 8.57
N ARG A 72 6.35 -0.24 9.84
CA ARG A 72 7.29 0.78 10.33
C ARG A 72 7.78 0.45 11.73
N GLU A 73 9.03 0.77 12.03
CA GLU A 73 9.60 0.63 13.38
C GLU A 73 9.17 1.80 14.26
N LEU A 74 8.68 1.48 15.47
CA LEU A 74 8.36 2.46 16.51
C LEU A 74 9.60 2.71 17.37
N VAL A 75 10.14 3.92 17.27
CA VAL A 75 11.23 4.42 18.13
C VAL A 75 10.74 4.64 19.55
#